data_AF-A0A2C6WKZ8-F1
#
_entry.id   AF-A0A2C6WKZ8-F1
#
_cell.length_a   1.000
_cell.length_b   1.000
_cell.length_c   1.000
_cell.angle_alpha   90.00
_cell.angle_beta   90.00
_cell.angle_gamma   90.00
#
_symmetry.space_group_name_H-M   'P 1'
#
loop_
_entity.id
_entity.type
_entity.pdbx_description
1 polymer ?
#
loop_
_entity_poly.entity_id
_entity_poly.type
_entity_poly.pdbx_seq_one_letter_code
_entity_poly.pdbx_strand_id
1 'polypeptide(L)' 'MKNRFITGLKDGLFVFVVVVLVAIFFNYTGIHFGHNRIWSSLGKLELINIFEEKELNGLLILSVILGAMAFLTGFFSTT' A
#
# COMPACT_ATOMS: atom_id res chain seq x y z
N MET A 1 -18.92 -12.24 12.98
CA MET A 1 -18.20 -10.95 12.98
C MET A 1 -16.71 -11.10 13.26
N LYS A 2 -16.27 -11.77 14.34
CA LYS A 2 -14.83 -11.96 14.64
C LYS A 2 -14.02 -12.56 13.48
N ASN A 3 -14.52 -13.64 12.86
CA ASN A 3 -13.81 -14.29 11.76
C ASN A 3 -13.72 -13.40 10.51
N ARG A 4 -14.78 -12.64 10.19
CA ARG A 4 -14.77 -11.68 9.06
C ARG A 4 -13.80 -10.53 9.28
N PHE A 5 -13.71 -10.03 10.52
CA PHE A 5 -12.73 -9.02 10.88
C PHE A 5 -11.29 -9.54 10.71
N ILE A 6 -11.00 -10.76 11.16
CA ILE A 6 -9.68 -11.38 11.03
C ILE A 6 -9.34 -11.62 9.54
N THR A 7 -10.30 -12.08 8.73
CA THR A 7 -10.10 -12.28 7.29
C THR A 7 -9.82 -10.96 6.59
N GLY A 8 -10.65 -9.93 6.79
CA GLY A 8 -10.41 -8.61 6.21
C GLY A 8 -9.07 -8.03 6.65
N LEU A 9 -8.70 -8.17 7.93
CA LEU A 9 -7.42 -7.69 8.43
C LEU A 9 -6.25 -8.40 7.77
N LYS A 10 -6.34 -9.73 7.61
CA LYS A 10 -5.33 -10.52 6.90
C LYS A 10 -5.18 -10.06 5.45
N ASP A 11 -6.29 -9.87 4.74
CA ASP A 11 -6.27 -9.48 3.33
C ASP A 11 -5.72 -8.06 3.14
N GLY A 12 -6.14 -7.11 3.97
CA GLY A 12 -5.61 -5.74 3.95
C GLY A 12 -4.13 -5.66 4.30
N LEU A 13 -3.69 -6.39 5.33
CA LEU A 13 -2.27 -6.46 5.71
C LEU A 13 -1.43 -7.14 4.63
N PHE A 14 -1.96 -8.17 3.96
CA PHE A 14 -1.25 -8.83 2.88
C PHE A 14 -0.92 -7.86 1.75
N VAL A 15 -1.91 -7.06 1.32
CA VAL A 15 -1.70 -6.02 0.29
C VAL A 15 -0.64 -5.01 0.74
N PHE A 16 -0.72 -4.53 1.98
CA PHE A 16 0.24 -3.57 2.51
C PHE A 16 1.67 -4.13 2.54
N VAL A 17 1.87 -5.32 3.11
CA VAL A 17 3.18 -5.95 3.27
C VAL A 17 3.83 -6.21 1.91
N VAL A 18 3.07 -6.72 0.93
CA VAL A 18 3.61 -6.96 -0.41
C VAL A 18 4.12 -5.67 -1.04
N VAL A 19 3.36 -4.58 -0.95
CA VAL A 19 3.79 -3.29 -1.52
C VAL A 19 5.00 -2.70 -0.79
N VAL A 20 5.06 -2.83 0.53
CA VAL A 20 6.24 -2.39 1.32
C VAL A 20 7.50 -3.14 0.88
N LEU A 21 7.42 -4.46 0.71
CA LEU A 21 8.56 -5.25 0.25
C LEU A 21 9.02 -4.83 -1.16
N VAL A 22 8.07 -4.56 -2.05
CA VAL A 22 8.36 -4.06 -3.40
C VAL A 22 9.02 -2.67 -3.35
N ALA A 23 8.52 -1.76 -2.49
CA ALA A 23 9.11 -0.43 -2.33
C ALA A 23 10.54 -0.49 -1.79
N ILE A 24 10.80 -1.36 -0.81
CA ILE A 24 12.16 -1.61 -0.28
C ILE A 24 13.07 -2.16 -1.39
N PHE A 25 12.57 -3.10 -2.19
CA PHE A 25 13.33 -3.68 -3.30
C PHE A 25 13.72 -2.62 -4.35
N PHE A 26 12.79 -1.73 -4.74
CA PHE A 26 13.11 -0.63 -5.66
C PHE A 26 14.08 0.38 -5.08
N ASN A 27 13.89 0.75 -3.81
CA ASN A 27 14.84 1.62 -3.12
C ASN A 27 16.26 1.02 -3.08
N TYR A 28 16.38 -0.29 -2.84
CA TYR A 28 17.67 -0.98 -2.78
C TYR A 28 18.35 -1.10 -4.16
N THR A 29 17.58 -1.38 -5.21
CA THR A 29 18.10 -1.57 -6.57
C THR A 29 18.34 -0.26 -7.32
N GLY A 30 17.86 0.87 -6.79
CA GLY A 30 17.90 2.16 -7.50
C GLY A 30 16.99 2.19 -8.72
N ILE A 31 16.02 1.27 -8.82
CA ILE A 31 15.06 1.23 -9.92
C ILE A 31 14.03 2.32 -9.66
N HIS A 32 14.10 3.38 -10.46
CA HIS A 32 13.07 4.42 -10.49
C HIS A 32 11.80 3.85 -11.10
N PHE A 33 10.79 3.62 -10.26
CA PHE A 33 9.53 3.08 -10.71
C PHE A 33 8.70 4.18 -11.36
N GLY A 34 8.76 4.21 -12.70
CA GLY A 34 8.37 5.32 -13.58
C GLY A 34 7.20 6.18 -13.12
N HIS A 35 7.40 7.50 -13.23
CA HIS A 35 6.49 8.64 -13.03
C HIS A 35 4.99 8.36 -13.33
N ASN A 36 4.31 7.60 -12.47
CA ASN A 36 2.87 7.46 -12.58
C ASN A 36 2.22 8.59 -11.80
N ARG A 37 1.31 9.28 -12.47
CA ARG A 37 0.59 10.44 -11.92
C ARG A 37 -0.09 10.14 -10.58
N ILE A 38 -0.57 8.90 -10.38
CA ILE A 38 -1.29 8.53 -9.16
C ILE A 38 -0.36 8.52 -7.94
N TRP A 39 0.64 7.64 -7.90
CA TRP A 39 1.53 7.56 -6.74
C TRP A 39 2.44 8.79 -6.64
N SER A 40 2.86 9.39 -7.75
CA SER A 40 3.63 10.64 -7.72
C SER A 40 2.82 11.78 -7.07
N SER A 41 1.51 11.87 -7.33
CA SER A 41 0.63 12.84 -6.66
C SER A 41 0.42 12.50 -5.18
N LEU A 42 0.27 11.22 -4.83
CA LEU A 42 0.11 10.79 -3.43
C LEU A 42 1.39 11.08 -2.62
N GLY A 43 2.55 10.84 -3.19
CA GLY A 43 3.85 11.11 -2.57
C GLY A 43 4.09 12.59 -2.25
N LYS A 44 3.54 13.48 -3.08
CA LYS A 44 3.58 14.94 -2.85
C LYS A 44 2.72 15.42 -1.68
N LEU A 45 1.80 14.58 -1.18
CA LEU A 45 1.03 14.89 0.02
C LEU A 45 1.87 14.76 1.29
N GLU A 46 3.04 14.11 1.21
CA GLU A 46 4.01 13.94 2.31
C GLU A 46 3.40 13.32 3.58
N LEU A 47 2.31 12.55 3.43
CA LEU A 47 1.65 11.82 4.53
C LEU A 47 2.51 10.69 5.10
N ILE A 48 3.35 10.11 4.25
CA ILE A 48 4.37 9.12 4.59
C ILE A 48 5.66 9.62 3.93
N ASN A 49 6.76 9.67 4.68
CA ASN A 49 8.04 10.15 4.18
C ASN A 49 9.18 9.27 4.71
N ILE A 50 9.22 8.03 4.23
CA ILE A 50 10.20 7.01 4.66
C ILE A 50 11.37 6.93 3.67
N PHE A 51 11.08 7.07 2.37
CA PHE A 51 12.06 7.05 1.29
C PHE A 51 12.38 8.46 0.82
N GLU A 52 13.59 8.68 0.29
CA GLU A 52 13.94 9.95 -0.36
C GLU A 52 13.11 10.18 -1.64
N GLU A 53 12.81 9.10 -2.37
CA GLU A 53 11.97 9.17 -3.56
C GLU A 53 10.48 9.32 -3.17
N LYS A 54 9.91 10.48 -3.48
CA LYS A 54 8.49 10.79 -3.22
C LYS A 54 7.55 9.76 -3.85
N GLU A 55 7.92 9.15 -4.97
CA GLU A 55 7.09 8.16 -5.66
C GLU A 55 6.94 6.86 -4.87
N LEU A 56 8.00 6.40 -4.19
CA LEU A 56 7.94 5.24 -3.28
C LEU A 56 7.06 5.54 -2.07
N ASN A 57 7.18 6.73 -1.51
CA ASN A 57 6.28 7.19 -0.45
C ASN A 57 4.82 7.21 -0.92
N GLY A 58 4.59 7.65 -2.15
CA GLY A 58 3.28 7.58 -2.80
C GLY A 58 2.76 6.16 -3.00
N LEU A 59 3.63 5.21 -3.29
CA LEU A 59 3.31 3.79 -3.39
C LEU A 59 2.89 3.23 -2.02
N LEU A 60 3.57 3.64 -0.94
CA LEU A 60 3.17 3.29 0.43
C LEU A 60 1.78 3.86 0.76
N ILE A 61 1.51 5.12 0.44
CA ILE A 61 0.19 5.73 0.65
C ILE A 61 -0.89 4.96 -0.15
N LEU A 62 -0.59 4.62 -1.40
CA LEU A 62 -1.49 3.83 -2.24
C LEU A 62 -1.76 2.45 -1.61
N SER A 63 -0.76 1.81 -1.03
CA SER A 63 -0.93 0.52 -0.35
C SER A 63 -1.84 0.58 0.86
N VAL A 64 -1.83 1.69 1.60
CA VAL A 64 -2.75 1.92 2.73
C VAL A 64 -4.19 2.02 2.21
N ILE A 65 -4.42 2.76 1.12
CA ILE A 65 -5.75 2.89 0.51
C ILE A 65 -6.25 1.55 0.00
N LEU A 66 -5.41 0.82 -0.75
CA LEU A 66 -5.77 -0.50 -1.29
C LEU A 66 -5.95 -1.55 -0.19
N GLY A 67 -5.11 -1.51 0.85
CA GLY A 67 -5.24 -2.37 2.02
C GLY A 67 -6.54 -2.12 2.79
N ALA A 68 -6.95 -0.85 2.92
CA ALA A 68 -8.25 -0.51 3.49
C ALA A 68 -9.42 -1.02 2.62
N MET A 69 -9.33 -0.91 1.29
CA MET A 69 -10.34 -1.47 0.39
C MET A 69 -10.42 -2.99 0.51
N ALA A 70 -9.28 -3.69 0.48
CA ALA A 70 -9.21 -5.13 0.66
C ALA A 70 -9.78 -5.58 2.01
N PHE A 71 -9.49 -4.82 3.08
CA PHE A 71 -10.08 -5.03 4.39
C PHE A 71 -11.60 -4.95 4.34
N LEU A 72 -12.16 -3.90 3.74
CA LEU A 72 -13.62 -3.73 3.63
C LEU A 72 -14.25 -4.86 2.82
N THR A 73 -13.62 -5.29 1.73
CA THR A 73 -14.08 -6.44 0.94
C THR A 73 -14.10 -7.72 1.78
N GLY A 74 -13.01 -8.04 2.49
CA GLY A 74 -12.96 -9.22 3.36
C GLY A 74 -13.89 -9.14 4.57
N PHE A 75 -14.14 -7.94 5.08
CA PHE A 75 -15.05 -7.71 6.21
C PHE A 75 -16.52 -7.88 5.83
N PHE A 76 -16.92 -7.35 4.67
CA PHE A 76 -18.29 -7.44 4.15
C PHE A 76 -18.55 -8.69 3.33
N SER A 77 -17.52 -9.43 2.94
CA SER A 77 -17.66 -10.70 2.24
C SER A 77 -18.55 -11.66 3.05
N THR A 78 -19.61 -12.13 2.40
CA THR A 78 -20.62 -13.04 2.95
C THR A 78 -20.30 -14.51 2.71
N THR A 79 -19.17 -14.83 2.07
CA THR A 79 -18.77 -16.22 1.79
C THR A 79 -18.35 -16.97 3.06
#